data_AF-A0A166I9I8-F1
#
_entry.id   AF-A0A166I9I8-F1
#
_cell.length_a   1.000
_cell.length_b   1.000
_cell.length_c   1.000
_cell.angle_alpha   90.00
_cell.angle_beta   90.00
_cell.angle_gamma   90.00
#
_symmetry.space_group_name_H-M   'P 1'
#
loop_
_entity.id
_entity.type
_entity.pdbx_description
1 polymer ?
#
loop_
_entity_poly.entity_id
_entity_poly.type
_entity_poly.pdbx_seq_one_letter_code
_entity_poly.pdbx_strand_id
1 'polypeptide(L)'
;MRVLDLPLDVWIAIASLLSIEDILAVQNTCKFLHDSMAERSIWHSAITDIASVIHLPGLQDQLPHMSTEVIRARVVRTWGIHRELQNNPLKPRSVQKRTCDANVMHVYFVPGGEWIVLALFDGGIDLCATRNIPQPTCSIPCVRRRADINFQIGMSSSCHLGTLIHRTEKRWSQG
;
A
#
# COMPACT_ATOMS: atom_id res chain seq x y z
N MET A 1 15.60 22.80 33.63
CA MET A 1 14.84 22.84 32.37
C MET A 1 13.96 21.61 32.34
N ARG A 2 12.63 21.76 32.38
CA ARG A 2 11.74 20.60 32.30
C ARG A 2 11.55 20.25 30.84
N VAL A 3 11.36 18.96 30.54
CA VAL A 3 11.11 18.48 29.18
C VAL A 3 9.85 19.13 28.56
N LEU A 4 8.89 19.53 29.39
CA LEU A 4 7.67 20.23 28.99
C LEU A 4 7.89 21.69 28.58
N ASP A 5 9.06 22.28 28.87
CA ASP A 5 9.37 23.68 28.52
C ASP A 5 9.98 23.80 27.12
N LEU A 6 10.09 22.68 26.38
CA LEU A 6 10.64 22.68 25.03
C LEU A 6 9.66 23.33 24.03
N PRO A 7 10.17 24.16 23.10
CA PRO A 7 9.40 24.69 21.99
C PRO A 7 8.75 23.59 21.11
N LEU A 8 7.63 23.92 20.46
CA LEU A 8 6.84 22.96 19.66
C LEU A 8 7.62 22.38 18.47
N ASP A 9 8.46 23.20 17.82
CA ASP A 9 9.35 22.78 16.74
C ASP A 9 10.36 21.71 17.18
N VAL A 10 10.88 21.82 18.40
CA VAL A 10 11.76 20.79 18.99
C VAL A 10 10.98 19.50 19.22
N TRP A 11 9.73 19.58 19.70
CA TRP A 11 8.87 18.41 19.84
C TRP A 11 8.54 17.74 18.51
N ILE A 12 8.27 18.51 17.45
CA ILE A 12 8.05 17.98 16.11
C ILE A 12 9.32 17.26 15.62
N ALA A 13 10.50 17.85 15.81
CA ALA A 13 11.77 17.24 15.44
C ALA A 13 12.01 15.93 16.21
N ILE A 14 11.78 15.91 17.53
CA ILE A 14 11.86 14.69 18.35
C ILE A 14 10.87 13.64 17.81
N ALA A 15 9.61 14.01 17.59
CA ALA A 15 8.57 13.08 17.15
C ALA A 15 8.86 12.48 15.76
N SER A 16 9.53 13.22 14.87
CA SER A 16 9.97 12.69 13.57
C SER A 16 11.01 11.57 13.66
N LEU A 17 11.69 11.45 14.82
CA LEU A 17 12.67 10.39 15.10
C LEU A 17 12.07 9.22 15.90
N LEU A 18 10.83 9.34 16.35
CA LEU A 18 10.15 8.32 17.15
C LEU A 18 9.42 7.32 16.27
N SER A 19 9.29 6.08 16.75
CA SER A 19 8.40 5.11 16.14
C SER A 19 6.94 5.52 16.36
N ILE A 20 6.02 5.00 15.52
CA ILE A 20 4.58 5.24 15.69
C ILE A 20 4.08 4.73 17.06
N GLU A 21 4.68 3.65 17.57
CA GLU A 21 4.36 3.12 18.92
C GLU A 21 4.75 4.13 20.00
N ASP A 22 5.95 4.71 19.89
CA ASP A 22 6.45 5.69 20.84
C ASP A 22 5.65 7.00 20.79
N ILE A 23 5.27 7.48 19.59
CA ILE A 23 4.41 8.66 19.43
C ILE A 23 3.07 8.44 20.16
N LEU A 24 2.45 7.27 19.99
CA LEU A 24 1.21 6.92 20.67
C LEU A 24 1.41 6.78 22.19
N ALA A 25 2.54 6.23 22.64
CA ALA A 25 2.87 6.13 24.06
C ALA A 25 3.03 7.52 24.69
N VAL A 26 3.77 8.43 24.04
CA VAL A 26 3.98 9.82 24.47
C VAL A 26 2.65 10.57 24.58
N GLN A 27 1.74 10.37 23.63
CA GLN A 27 0.40 10.97 23.69
C GLN A 27 -0.41 10.58 24.94
N ASN A 28 -0.21 9.37 25.44
CA ASN A 28 -0.95 8.88 26.60
C ASN A 28 -0.35 9.31 27.95
N THR A 29 0.73 10.10 27.95
CA THR A 29 1.42 10.51 29.18
C THR A 29 0.76 11.70 29.88
N CYS A 30 0.49 12.80 29.15
CA CYS A 30 -0.13 14.01 29.69
C CYS A 30 -0.82 14.84 28.61
N LYS A 31 -1.70 15.76 29.02
CA LYS A 31 -2.49 16.61 28.09
C LYS A 31 -1.62 17.47 27.17
N PHE A 32 -0.55 18.07 27.68
CA PHE A 32 0.34 18.90 26.87
C PHE A 32 1.01 18.09 25.74
N LEU A 33 1.51 16.89 26.06
CA LEU A 33 2.13 16.01 25.08
C LEU A 33 1.10 15.41 24.13
N HIS A 34 -0.10 15.11 24.62
CA HIS A 34 -1.22 14.71 23.77
C HIS A 34 -1.47 15.76 22.67
N ASP A 35 -1.59 17.03 23.06
CA ASP A 35 -1.88 18.12 22.14
C ASP A 35 -0.68 18.40 21.21
N SER A 36 0.54 18.39 21.75
CA SER A 36 1.77 18.59 20.96
C SER A 36 2.00 17.48 19.91
N MET A 37 1.69 16.24 20.25
CA MET A 37 1.81 15.09 19.34
C MET A 37 0.61 14.99 18.38
N ALA A 38 -0.43 15.81 18.54
CA ALA A 38 -1.55 15.89 17.60
C ALA A 38 -1.22 16.77 16.38
N GLU A 39 -0.06 17.43 16.37
CA GLU A 39 0.37 18.30 15.29
C GLU A 39 0.43 17.59 13.93
N ARG A 40 -0.04 18.30 12.90
CA ARG A 40 -0.16 17.77 11.54
C ARG A 40 1.18 17.32 10.98
N SER A 41 2.25 18.09 11.23
CA SER A 41 3.60 17.84 10.73
C SER A 41 4.14 16.49 11.18
N ILE A 42 3.84 16.08 12.41
CA ILE A 42 4.25 14.78 12.98
C ILE A 42 3.61 13.64 12.19
N TRP A 43 2.28 13.68 12.03
CA TRP A 43 1.54 12.66 11.30
C TRP A 43 1.84 12.66 9.80
N HIS A 44 2.11 13.84 9.22
CA HIS A 44 2.57 13.96 7.85
C HIS A 44 3.95 13.31 7.66
N SER A 45 4.90 13.55 8.57
CA SER A 45 6.20 12.90 8.53
C SER A 45 6.06 11.37 8.61
N ALA A 46 5.23 10.88 9.53
CA ALA A 46 5.01 9.45 9.72
C ALA A 46 4.36 8.77 8.48
N ILE A 47 3.38 9.41 7.83
CA ILE A 47 2.78 8.84 6.62
C ILE A 47 3.74 8.88 5.42
N THR A 48 4.56 9.92 5.31
CA THR A 48 5.59 10.02 4.27
C THR A 48 6.66 8.93 4.45
N ASP A 49 7.07 8.66 5.69
CA ASP A 49 7.99 7.57 6.02
C ASP A 49 7.41 6.21 5.60
N ILE A 50 6.16 5.91 5.95
CA ILE A 50 5.46 4.70 5.50
C ILE A 50 5.40 4.61 3.95
N ALA A 51 5.06 5.73 3.31
CA ALA A 51 4.91 5.79 1.84
C ALA A 51 6.25 5.65 1.10
N SER A 52 7.38 5.91 1.78
CA SER A 52 8.71 5.68 1.20
C SER A 52 9.02 4.19 1.02
N VAL A 53 8.44 3.35 1.88
CA VAL A 53 8.61 1.89 1.83
C VAL A 53 7.51 1.25 0.97
N ILE A 54 6.26 1.71 1.12
CA ILE A 54 5.10 1.17 0.42
C ILE A 54 4.64 2.17 -0.64
N HIS A 55 4.85 1.83 -1.91
CA HIS A 55 4.37 2.64 -3.03
C HIS A 55 2.83 2.66 -3.06
N LEU A 56 2.25 3.76 -2.57
CA LEU A 56 0.82 4.03 -2.58
C LEU A 56 0.53 5.12 -3.64
N PRO A 57 0.15 4.74 -4.87
CA PRO A 57 -0.05 5.69 -5.95
C PRO A 57 -1.12 6.74 -5.59
N GLY A 58 -0.82 8.01 -5.88
CA GLY A 58 -1.70 9.14 -5.60
C GLY A 58 -1.82 9.54 -4.13
N LEU A 59 -1.15 8.85 -3.19
CA LEU A 59 -1.20 9.24 -1.78
C LEU A 59 -0.55 10.61 -1.56
N GLN A 60 0.66 10.82 -2.12
CA GLN A 60 1.41 12.07 -1.95
C GLN A 60 0.64 13.28 -2.47
N ASP A 61 -0.05 13.14 -3.61
CA ASP A 61 -0.87 14.22 -4.18
C ASP A 61 -2.08 14.57 -3.31
N GLN A 62 -2.59 13.60 -2.54
CA GLN A 62 -3.75 13.80 -1.67
C GLN A 62 -3.38 14.29 -0.26
N LEU A 63 -2.16 14.04 0.21
CA LEU A 63 -1.73 14.39 1.57
C LEU A 63 -1.97 15.87 1.93
N PRO A 64 -1.69 16.86 1.06
CA PRO A 64 -1.94 18.27 1.37
C PRO A 64 -3.41 18.56 1.69
N HIS A 65 -4.33 17.83 1.08
CA HIS A 65 -5.78 18.05 1.18
C HIS A 65 -6.46 17.21 2.28
N MET A 66 -5.78 16.22 2.85
CA MET A 66 -6.32 15.39 3.93
C MET A 66 -6.30 16.14 5.25
N SER A 67 -7.31 15.96 6.11
CA SER A 67 -7.27 16.48 7.48
C SER A 67 -6.25 15.71 8.35
N THR A 68 -5.83 16.30 9.46
CA THR A 68 -4.85 15.66 10.38
C THR A 68 -5.40 14.36 10.95
N GLU A 69 -6.69 14.31 11.25
CA GLU A 69 -7.38 13.12 11.76
C GLU A 69 -7.36 11.99 10.74
N VAL A 70 -7.57 12.30 9.45
CA VAL A 70 -7.51 11.32 8.37
C VAL A 70 -6.09 10.77 8.20
N ILE A 71 -5.08 11.64 8.23
CA ILE A 71 -3.68 11.21 8.14
C ILE A 71 -3.33 10.31 9.32
N ARG A 72 -3.63 10.76 10.55
CA ARG A 72 -3.41 9.99 11.78
C ARG A 72 -4.09 8.62 11.73
N ALA A 73 -5.37 8.56 11.35
CA ALA A 73 -6.10 7.32 11.24
C ALA A 73 -5.45 6.35 10.23
N ARG A 74 -4.95 6.86 9.10
CA ARG A 74 -4.23 6.05 8.10
C ARG A 74 -2.89 5.53 8.63
N VAL A 75 -2.11 6.36 9.32
CA VAL A 75 -0.83 5.97 9.94
C VAL A 75 -1.06 4.87 10.97
N VAL A 76 -1.97 5.09 11.93
CA VAL A 76 -2.28 4.12 13.00
C VAL A 76 -2.81 2.80 12.42
N ARG A 77 -3.70 2.88 11.42
CA ARG A 77 -4.22 1.68 10.75
C ARG A 77 -3.12 0.91 10.02
N THR A 78 -2.27 1.59 9.27
CA THR A 78 -1.18 0.94 8.51
C THR A 78 -0.16 0.31 9.44
N TRP A 79 0.24 1.02 10.49
CA TRP A 79 1.11 0.48 11.53
C TRP A 79 0.49 -0.72 12.23
N GLY A 80 -0.80 -0.66 12.61
CA GLY A 80 -1.49 -1.78 13.23
C GLY A 80 -1.52 -3.03 12.35
N ILE A 81 -1.73 -2.86 11.03
CA ILE A 81 -1.63 -3.97 10.06
C ILE A 81 -0.21 -4.52 10.00
N HIS A 82 0.80 -3.64 9.94
CA HIS A 82 2.20 -4.05 9.88
C HIS A 82 2.64 -4.82 11.13
N ARG A 83 2.29 -4.32 12.32
CA ARG A 83 2.54 -4.97 13.60
C ARG A 83 1.88 -6.34 13.68
N GLU A 84 0.62 -6.43 13.27
CA GLU A 84 -0.11 -7.71 13.26
C GLU A 84 0.55 -8.71 12.31
N LEU A 85 0.99 -8.28 11.13
CA LEU A 85 1.68 -9.13 10.15
C LEU A 85 3.03 -9.63 10.67
N GLN A 86 3.76 -8.80 11.43
CA GLN A 86 5.03 -9.20 12.04
C GLN A 86 4.85 -10.21 13.18
N ASN A 87 3.86 -9.98 14.04
CA ASN A 87 3.65 -10.82 15.22
C ASN A 87 2.93 -12.14 14.90
N ASN A 88 2.03 -12.10 13.93
CA ASN A 88 1.23 -13.23 13.51
C ASN A 88 1.41 -13.45 12.01
N PRO A 89 2.11 -14.51 11.56
CA PRO A 89 2.20 -14.81 10.14
C PRO A 89 0.78 -14.96 9.59
N LEU A 90 0.37 -14.03 8.74
CA LEU A 90 -0.99 -14.00 8.22
C LEU A 90 -1.27 -15.33 7.53
N LYS A 91 -2.21 -16.10 8.07
CA LYS A 91 -2.74 -17.27 7.37
C LYS A 91 -3.66 -16.74 6.27
N PRO A 92 -3.39 -17.06 4.99
CA PRO A 92 -4.26 -16.66 3.90
C PRO A 92 -5.69 -17.10 4.20
N ARG A 93 -6.65 -16.17 4.20
CA ARG A 93 -8.05 -16.51 4.45
C ARG A 93 -8.61 -17.41 3.34
N SER A 94 -8.16 -17.19 2.11
CA SER A 94 -8.52 -17.98 0.95
C SER A 94 -7.34 -18.01 0.00
N VAL A 95 -6.99 -19.22 -0.46
CA VAL A 95 -6.05 -19.44 -1.55
C VAL A 95 -6.86 -20.02 -2.70
N GLN A 96 -6.86 -19.34 -3.83
CA GLN A 96 -7.46 -19.85 -5.05
C GLN A 96 -6.36 -20.19 -6.04
N LYS A 97 -6.35 -21.44 -6.49
CA LYS A 97 -5.54 -21.86 -7.64
C LYS A 97 -6.42 -21.81 -8.88
N ARG A 98 -5.96 -21.10 -9.90
CA ARG A 98 -6.65 -21.01 -11.19
C ARG A 98 -5.67 -21.41 -12.28
N THR A 99 -6.15 -22.20 -13.23
CA THR A 99 -5.41 -22.49 -14.45
C THR A 99 -5.43 -21.24 -15.31
N CYS A 100 -4.25 -20.79 -15.73
CA CYS A 100 -4.12 -19.75 -16.75
C CYS A 100 -4.15 -20.41 -18.13
N ASP A 101 -4.61 -19.69 -19.14
CA ASP A 101 -4.46 -20.12 -20.53
C ASP A 101 -2.97 -20.27 -20.86
N ALA A 102 -2.63 -21.23 -21.73
CA ALA A 102 -1.27 -21.42 -22.23
C ALA A 102 -0.72 -20.16 -22.93
N ASN A 103 -1.61 -19.27 -23.39
CA ASN A 103 -1.24 -18.01 -24.02
C ASN A 103 -0.82 -16.91 -23.03
N VAL A 104 -0.92 -17.11 -21.71
CA VAL A 104 -0.50 -16.11 -20.71
C VAL A 104 1.00 -16.21 -20.46
N MET A 105 1.74 -15.13 -20.73
CA MET A 105 3.18 -15.02 -20.41
C MET A 105 3.42 -14.51 -18.99
N HIS A 106 2.71 -13.44 -18.61
CA HIS A 106 2.92 -12.78 -17.34
C HIS A 106 1.60 -12.42 -16.66
N VAL A 107 1.64 -12.39 -15.33
CA VAL A 107 0.51 -12.04 -14.46
C VAL A 107 0.96 -10.92 -13.54
N TYR A 108 0.28 -9.79 -13.57
CA TYR A 108 0.56 -8.62 -12.75
C TYR A 108 -0.65 -8.29 -11.87
N PHE A 109 -0.41 -8.06 -10.57
CA PHE A 109 -1.46 -7.62 -9.67
C PHE A 109 -1.55 -6.09 -9.70
N VAL A 110 -2.76 -5.58 -9.86
CA VAL A 110 -3.00 -4.13 -9.79
C VAL A 110 -3.12 -3.72 -8.32
N PRO A 111 -2.55 -2.58 -7.91
CA PRO A 111 -2.78 -2.00 -6.59
C PRO A 111 -4.28 -1.97 -6.25
N GLY A 112 -4.62 -2.39 -5.04
CA GLY A 112 -6.02 -2.57 -4.61
C GLY A 112 -6.48 -4.04 -4.61
N GLY A 113 -5.81 -4.92 -5.37
CA GLY A 113 -6.04 -6.37 -5.29
C GLY A 113 -7.40 -6.85 -5.83
N GLU A 114 -8.13 -5.99 -6.52
CA GLU A 114 -9.40 -6.35 -7.19
C GLU A 114 -9.18 -6.81 -8.62
N TRP A 115 -8.05 -6.43 -9.22
CA TRP A 115 -7.75 -6.63 -10.62
C TRP A 115 -6.39 -7.30 -10.82
N ILE A 116 -6.30 -8.08 -11.89
CA ILE A 116 -5.10 -8.73 -12.40
C ILE A 116 -4.98 -8.36 -13.86
N VAL A 117 -3.76 -8.04 -14.29
CA VAL A 117 -3.42 -7.85 -15.70
C VAL A 117 -2.69 -9.09 -16.19
N LEU A 118 -3.19 -9.71 -17.25
CA LEU A 118 -2.56 -10.83 -17.94
C LEU A 118 -1.90 -10.29 -19.22
N ALA A 119 -0.61 -10.52 -19.38
CA ALA A 119 0.10 -10.24 -20.63
C ALA A 119 0.19 -11.52 -21.44
N LEU A 120 -0.27 -11.47 -22.68
CA LEU A 120 -0.39 -12.62 -23.58
C LEU A 120 0.80 -12.75 -24.53
N PHE A 121 1.05 -13.95 -25.05
CA PHE A 121 2.14 -14.23 -26.01
C PHE A 121 2.02 -13.46 -27.32
N ASP A 122 0.78 -13.13 -27.73
CA ASP A 122 0.54 -12.34 -28.93
C ASP A 122 0.78 -10.84 -28.74
N GLY A 123 1.14 -10.41 -27.51
CA GLY A 123 1.30 -9.02 -27.12
C GLY A 123 0.00 -8.34 -26.66
N GLY A 124 -1.10 -9.09 -26.57
CA GLY A 124 -2.35 -8.62 -25.97
C GLY A 124 -2.25 -8.45 -24.46
N ILE A 125 -3.16 -7.63 -23.92
CA ILE A 125 -3.27 -7.40 -22.47
C ILE A 125 -4.72 -7.57 -22.06
N ASP A 126 -4.97 -8.47 -21.11
CA ASP A 126 -6.28 -8.70 -20.52
C ASP A 126 -6.33 -8.18 -19.08
N LEU A 127 -7.40 -7.46 -18.75
CA LEU A 127 -7.71 -7.06 -17.39
C LEU A 127 -8.81 -7.96 -16.84
N CYS A 128 -8.49 -8.72 -15.80
CA CYS A 128 -9.41 -9.65 -15.15
C CYS A 128 -9.68 -9.23 -13.71
N ALA A 129 -10.92 -9.37 -13.25
CA ALA A 129 -11.21 -9.27 -11.83
C ALA A 129 -10.59 -10.48 -11.09
N THR A 130 -9.99 -10.26 -9.92
CA THR A 130 -9.40 -11.34 -9.08
C THR A 130 -10.42 -12.41 -8.71
N ARG A 131 -11.71 -12.06 -8.67
CA ARG A 131 -12.82 -12.97 -8.38
C ARG A 131 -13.24 -13.82 -9.58
N ASN A 132 -12.94 -13.39 -10.81
CA ASN A 132 -13.41 -14.01 -12.05
C ASN A 132 -12.32 -14.00 -13.14
N ILE A 133 -11.19 -14.65 -12.83
CA ILE A 133 -10.01 -14.71 -13.71
C ILE A 133 -10.27 -15.31 -15.11
N PRO A 134 -11.12 -16.33 -15.32
CA PRO A 134 -11.26 -16.91 -16.66
C PRO A 134 -12.03 -16.02 -17.64
N GLN A 135 -12.59 -14.88 -17.20
CA GLN A 135 -13.31 -13.96 -18.06
C GLN A 135 -12.64 -12.58 -18.01
N PRO A 136 -11.90 -12.18 -19.06
CA PRO A 136 -11.37 -10.83 -19.13
C PRO A 136 -12.54 -9.86 -19.11
N THR A 137 -12.44 -8.88 -18.22
CA THR A 137 -13.41 -7.78 -18.15
C THR A 137 -13.15 -6.76 -19.25
N CYS A 138 -11.88 -6.60 -19.62
CA CYS A 138 -11.45 -5.79 -20.74
C CYS A 138 -10.24 -6.46 -21.40
N SER A 139 -10.21 -6.47 -22.73
CA SER A 139 -9.11 -7.01 -23.52
C SER A 139 -8.62 -5.92 -24.45
N ILE A 140 -7.33 -5.63 -24.41
CA ILE A 140 -6.64 -4.73 -25.33
C ILE A 140 -5.85 -5.63 -26.29
N PRO A 141 -6.35 -5.85 -27.53
CA PRO A 141 -5.64 -6.67 -28.49
C PRO A 141 -4.35 -5.99 -28.90
N CYS A 142 -3.34 -6.78 -29.25
CA CYS A 142 -2.15 -6.24 -29.89
C CYS A 142 -2.55 -5.62 -31.25
N VAL A 143 -2.39 -4.31 -31.38
CA VAL A 143 -2.44 -3.70 -32.71
C VAL A 143 -1.10 -4.04 -33.36
N ARG A 144 -1.09 -5.07 -34.21
CA ARG A 144 0.06 -5.40 -35.06
C ARG A 144 0.35 -4.23 -36.00
N ARG A 145 0.98 -3.15 -35.51
CA ARG A 145 1.80 -2.31 -36.39
C ARG A 145 3.03 -3.14 -36.72
N ARG A 146 3.20 -3.35 -38.02
CA ARG A 146 4.41 -3.81 -38.69
C ARG A 146 5.65 -3.52 -37.81
N ALA A 147 6.37 -4.59 -37.47
CA ALA A 147 7.51 -4.64 -36.57
C ALA A 147 8.29 -3.33 -36.40
N ASP A 148 8.10 -2.67 -35.25
CA ASP A 148 9.18 -1.92 -34.61
C ASP A 148 9.62 -2.74 -33.41
N ILE A 149 10.82 -3.32 -33.51
CA ILE A 149 11.42 -4.31 -32.61
C ILE A 149 11.80 -3.69 -31.23
N ASN A 150 11.39 -2.46 -30.93
CA ASN A 150 11.92 -1.67 -29.81
C ASN A 150 10.88 -1.20 -28.79
N PHE A 151 9.69 -1.80 -28.71
CA PHE A 151 8.77 -1.51 -27.59
C PHE A 151 9.18 -2.29 -26.34
N GLN A 152 10.27 -1.89 -25.70
CA GLN A 152 10.58 -2.27 -24.33
C GLN A 152 9.62 -1.51 -23.40
N ILE A 153 8.56 -2.16 -22.94
CA ILE A 153 7.94 -1.77 -21.68
C ILE A 153 9.00 -2.07 -20.61
N GLY A 154 9.70 -1.02 -20.17
CA GLY A 154 10.69 -1.10 -19.10
C GLY A 154 10.01 -1.45 -17.79
N MET A 155 9.77 -2.75 -17.56
CA MET A 155 9.34 -3.26 -16.26
C MET A 155 10.28 -4.40 -15.89
N SER A 156 11.19 -4.06 -14.97
CA SER A 156 12.25 -4.90 -14.41
C SER A 156 11.75 -6.30 -14.06
N SER A 157 12.35 -7.30 -14.69
CA SER A 157 12.05 -8.71 -14.56
C SER A 157 12.90 -9.34 -13.45
N SER A 158 12.25 -9.87 -12.41
CA SER A 158 12.75 -11.07 -11.73
C SER A 158 11.66 -11.67 -10.85
N CYS A 159 11.06 -12.79 -11.29
CA CYS A 159 10.87 -14.01 -10.48
C CYS A 159 10.01 -15.03 -11.23
N HIS A 160 10.49 -16.29 -11.25
CA HIS A 160 9.68 -17.45 -11.64
C HIS A 160 8.46 -17.54 -10.72
N LEU A 161 7.25 -17.45 -11.28
CA LEU A 161 6.02 -17.39 -10.49
C LEU A 161 5.26 -18.72 -10.55
N GLY A 162 5.31 -19.47 -9.45
CA GLY A 162 4.14 -20.25 -9.04
C GLY A 162 3.12 -19.27 -8.46
N THR A 163 2.03 -19.02 -9.18
CA THR A 163 1.09 -17.95 -8.81
C THR A 163 0.22 -18.35 -7.61
N LEU A 164 0.56 -17.82 -6.44
CA LEU A 164 -0.23 -17.89 -5.22
C LEU A 164 -1.04 -16.59 -5.09
N ILE A 165 -2.35 -16.64 -5.38
CA ILE A 165 -3.23 -15.48 -5.22
C ILE A 165 -3.58 -15.35 -3.74
N HIS A 166 -3.10 -14.28 -3.11
CA HIS A 166 -3.35 -13.96 -1.70
C HIS A 166 -4.47 -12.93 -1.58
N ARG A 167 -5.56 -13.27 -0.87
CA ARG A 167 -6.67 -12.35 -0.59
C ARG A 167 -6.81 -12.14 0.92
N THR A 168 -6.47 -10.96 1.41
CA THR A 168 -6.75 -10.51 2.78
C THR A 168 -7.90 -9.52 2.76
N GLU A 169 -9.12 -10.02 3.01
CA GLU A 169 -10.31 -9.19 3.16
C GLU A 169 -10.67 -9.16 4.66
N LYS A 170 -10.33 -8.08 5.37
CA LYS A 170 -10.87 -7.76 6.71
C LYS A 170 -12.07 -6.83 6.52
N ARG A 171 -13.28 -7.37 6.73
CA ARG A 171 -14.47 -6.55 6.99
C ARG A 171 -14.31 -5.95 8.38
N TRP A 172 -14.14 -4.64 8.47
CA TRP A 172 -14.38 -3.92 9.70
C TRP A 172 -15.86 -3.55 9.70
N SER A 173 -16.65 -4.23 10.52
CA SER A 173 -17.98 -3.75 10.91
C SER A 173 -17.80 -2.39 11.56
N GLN A 174 -18.53 -1.39 11.06
CA GLN A 174 -18.63 -0.07 11.68
C GLN A 174 -19.17 -0.25 13.10
N GLY A 175 -18.42 0.25 14.07
CA GLY A 175 -18.83 0.57 15.43
C GLY A 175 -18.42 2.01 15.70
#